data_AF-A0A1E9A3E4-F1
#
_entry.id   AF-A0A1E9A3E4-F1
#
_cell.length_a   1.000
_cell.length_b   1.000
_cell.length_c   1.000
_cell.angle_alpha   90.00
_cell.angle_beta   90.00
_cell.angle_gamma   90.00
#
_symmetry.space_group_name_H-M   'P 1'
#
loop_
_entity.id
_entity.type
_entity.pdbx_description
1 polymer ?
#
loop_
_entity_poly.entity_id
_entity_poly.type
_entity_poly.pdbx_seq_one_letter_code
_entity_poly.pdbx_strand_id
1 'polypeptide(L)'
;MKKLLTTTTILLSATALVACSNNQSTSKDNTEQPKTEQKNTTSTDTKAKVDNSKYDELISEIKSKLDPESTGAISVKIQNNVIDSDSSEPHDTIMILITGTAKDKAKEALGAVQSNSATTDQKNAITLLRMSISEFAKKLPDENATLSLGYEKSADQYDLIAKSSKQKDIIPIGEIIVE
;
A
#
# COMPACT_ATOMS: atom_id res chain seq x y z
N MET A 1 -14.37 -27.29 43.41
CA MET A 1 -14.84 -28.48 42.63
C MET A 1 -15.56 -27.93 41.42
N LYS A 2 -15.32 -28.25 40.15
CA LYS A 2 -14.48 -29.22 39.44
C LYS A 2 -13.84 -28.48 38.25
N LYS A 3 -12.57 -28.76 37.97
CA LYS A 3 -11.90 -28.38 36.72
C LYS A 3 -12.32 -29.39 35.64
N LEU A 4 -12.57 -28.95 34.41
CA LEU A 4 -12.58 -29.84 33.24
C LEU A 4 -11.51 -29.37 32.25
N LEU A 5 -10.50 -30.23 32.11
CA LEU A 5 -9.53 -30.24 31.02
C LEU A 5 -10.14 -31.08 29.90
N THR A 6 -10.14 -30.60 28.67
CA THR A 6 -10.18 -31.46 27.48
C THR A 6 -9.34 -30.85 26.37
N THR A 7 -8.17 -31.46 26.20
CA THR A 7 -7.27 -31.44 25.05
C THR A 7 -7.89 -32.19 23.87
N THR A 8 -7.87 -31.62 22.66
CA THR A 8 -8.09 -32.38 21.42
C THR A 8 -7.20 -31.87 20.29
N THR A 9 -6.13 -32.65 20.07
CA THR A 9 -5.57 -33.15 18.81
C THR A 9 -5.52 -32.27 17.56
N ILE A 10 -4.28 -32.01 17.14
CA ILE A 10 -3.85 -31.52 15.82
C ILE A 10 -4.14 -32.58 14.75
N LEU A 11 -4.77 -32.21 13.63
CA LEU A 11 -4.69 -32.96 12.38
C LEU A 11 -4.00 -32.07 11.32
N LEU A 12 -2.76 -32.43 10.99
CA LEU A 12 -2.02 -31.91 9.84
C LEU A 12 -2.49 -32.67 8.60
N SER A 13 -3.27 -32.03 7.72
CA SER A 13 -3.57 -32.54 6.39
C SER A 13 -2.52 -32.04 5.40
N ALA A 14 -1.61 -32.93 5.02
CA ALA A 14 -0.72 -32.74 3.89
C ALA A 14 -1.53 -32.86 2.59
N THR A 15 -1.58 -31.81 1.78
CA THR A 15 -2.02 -31.89 0.39
C THR A 15 -0.81 -32.24 -0.48
N ALA A 16 -0.80 -33.47 -0.99
CA ALA A 16 0.10 -33.85 -2.07
C ALA A 16 -0.38 -33.18 -3.38
N LEU A 17 0.51 -32.45 -4.04
CA LEU A 17 0.31 -31.95 -5.39
C LEU A 17 0.33 -33.13 -6.36
N VAL A 18 -0.82 -33.43 -6.98
CA VAL A 18 -0.90 -34.39 -8.08
C VAL A 18 -0.62 -33.62 -9.37
N ALA A 19 0.54 -33.90 -9.96
CA ALA A 19 0.87 -33.47 -11.31
C ALA A 19 0.13 -34.36 -12.32
N CYS A 20 -0.90 -33.83 -12.99
CA CYS A 20 -1.46 -34.45 -14.17
C CYS A 20 -0.82 -33.82 -15.42
N SER A 21 0.25 -34.45 -15.87
CA SER A 21 0.75 -34.34 -17.25
C SER A 21 -0.16 -35.18 -18.14
N ASN A 22 -0.85 -34.54 -19.08
CA ASN A 22 -1.52 -35.21 -20.18
C ASN A 22 -0.95 -34.66 -21.49
N ASN A 23 0.04 -35.33 -22.08
CA ASN A 23 0.31 -35.21 -23.50
C ASN A 23 0.56 -36.61 -24.07
N GLN A 24 -0.44 -37.13 -24.77
CA GLN A 24 -0.35 -38.37 -25.53
C GLN A 24 0.12 -38.04 -26.95
N SER A 25 1.29 -38.60 -27.28
CA SER A 25 1.90 -38.97 -28.58
C SER A 25 1.08 -38.73 -29.88
N THR A 26 1.63 -38.35 -31.03
CA THR A 26 2.73 -38.97 -31.80
C THR A 26 3.12 -38.07 -33.00
N SER A 27 4.41 -37.97 -33.35
CA SER A 27 4.96 -38.32 -34.68
C SER A 27 6.46 -38.03 -34.80
N LYS A 28 7.13 -38.93 -35.54
CA LYS A 28 8.57 -38.99 -35.87
C LYS A 28 9.08 -37.73 -36.58
N ASP A 29 10.27 -37.26 -36.24
CA ASP A 29 11.45 -37.44 -37.11
C ASP A 29 12.77 -37.10 -36.39
N ASN A 30 13.83 -37.81 -36.74
CA ASN A 30 15.21 -37.56 -36.30
C ASN A 30 15.72 -36.26 -36.92
N THR A 31 16.39 -35.37 -36.15
CA THR A 31 17.60 -34.64 -36.56
C THR A 31 18.22 -33.92 -35.34
N GLU A 32 19.48 -34.27 -35.07
CA GLU A 32 20.58 -33.53 -34.43
C GLU A 32 20.31 -32.44 -33.36
N GLN A 33 20.86 -32.72 -32.18
CA GLN A 33 21.10 -31.82 -31.06
C GLN A 33 22.25 -30.84 -31.37
N PRO A 34 22.11 -29.54 -31.03
CA PRO A 34 23.21 -28.79 -30.47
C PRO A 34 22.93 -28.50 -28.99
N LYS A 35 23.85 -28.95 -28.14
CA LYS A 35 24.03 -28.47 -26.77
C LYS A 35 24.21 -26.95 -26.83
N THR A 36 23.36 -26.20 -26.16
CA THR A 36 23.72 -24.84 -25.71
C THR A 36 23.59 -24.77 -24.21
N GLU A 37 24.72 -24.42 -23.62
CA GLU A 37 24.99 -24.30 -22.20
C GLU A 37 24.03 -23.30 -21.56
N GLN A 38 23.46 -23.71 -20.44
CA GLN A 38 22.76 -22.85 -19.50
C GLN A 38 23.77 -21.80 -18.98
N LYS A 39 23.85 -20.66 -19.67
CA LYS A 39 24.52 -19.48 -19.15
C LYS A 39 23.67 -18.95 -18.00
N ASN A 40 24.05 -19.32 -16.78
CA ASN A 40 23.73 -18.56 -15.57
C ASN A 40 24.24 -17.13 -15.79
N THR A 41 23.39 -16.29 -16.37
CA THR A 41 23.58 -14.85 -16.33
C THR A 41 22.94 -14.42 -15.02
N THR A 42 23.74 -14.43 -13.95
CA THR A 42 23.48 -13.57 -12.81
C THR A 42 23.63 -12.14 -13.30
N SER A 43 22.59 -11.64 -13.97
CA SER A 43 22.42 -10.21 -14.17
C SER A 43 22.14 -9.66 -12.79
N THR A 44 23.17 -9.09 -12.16
CA THR A 44 22.97 -7.99 -11.23
C THR A 44 22.38 -6.85 -12.04
N ASP A 45 21.06 -6.92 -12.30
CA ASP A 45 20.28 -5.81 -12.76
C ASP A 45 20.29 -4.78 -11.64
N THR A 46 21.29 -3.90 -11.67
CA THR A 46 21.19 -2.59 -11.02
C THR A 46 20.05 -1.88 -11.72
N LYS A 47 18.79 -2.17 -11.32
CA LYS A 47 17.61 -1.46 -11.82
C LYS A 47 17.91 0.03 -11.69
N ALA A 48 17.97 0.72 -12.82
CA ALA A 48 18.11 2.17 -12.81
C ALA A 48 17.02 2.76 -11.91
N LYS A 49 17.40 3.67 -11.02
CA LYS A 49 16.46 4.36 -10.15
C LYS A 49 15.43 5.07 -11.05
N VAL A 50 14.15 4.77 -10.83
CA VAL A 50 13.05 5.41 -11.55
C VAL A 50 13.08 6.91 -11.29
N ASP A 51 12.90 7.71 -12.35
CA ASP A 51 12.75 9.15 -12.23
C ASP A 51 11.31 9.48 -11.80
N ASN A 52 11.19 10.18 -10.67
CA ASN A 52 9.94 10.58 -10.04
C ASN A 52 9.79 12.09 -9.96
N SER A 53 10.62 12.85 -10.69
CA SER A 53 10.62 14.33 -10.71
C SER A 53 9.27 14.94 -11.07
N LYS A 54 8.42 14.22 -11.82
CA LYS A 54 7.03 14.60 -12.11
C LYS A 54 6.20 14.91 -10.85
N TYR A 55 6.57 14.40 -9.68
CA TYR A 55 5.86 14.62 -8.41
C TYR A 55 6.45 15.72 -7.53
N ASP A 56 7.59 16.32 -7.89
CA ASP A 56 8.34 17.22 -7.00
C ASP A 56 7.55 18.45 -6.57
N GLU A 57 6.79 19.06 -7.48
CA GLU A 57 5.95 20.23 -7.20
C GLU A 57 4.85 19.89 -6.19
N LEU A 58 4.11 18.81 -6.43
CA LEU A 58 3.04 18.34 -5.54
C LEU A 58 3.59 17.97 -4.15
N ILE A 59 4.73 17.28 -4.10
CA ILE A 59 5.38 16.90 -2.84
C ILE A 59 5.83 18.14 -2.06
N SER A 60 6.33 19.16 -2.75
CA SER A 60 6.71 20.44 -2.13
C SER A 60 5.48 21.16 -1.55
N GLU A 61 4.38 21.18 -2.29
CA GLU A 61 3.11 21.75 -1.80
C GLU A 61 2.62 21.01 -0.54
N ILE A 62 2.57 19.67 -0.59
CA ILE A 62 2.16 18.83 0.54
C ILE A 62 3.00 19.14 1.79
N LYS A 63 4.33 19.20 1.64
CA LYS A 63 5.23 19.52 2.75
C LYS A 63 4.96 20.91 3.30
N SER A 64 4.82 21.92 2.45
CA SER A 64 4.52 23.30 2.88
C SER A 64 3.20 23.42 3.66
N LYS A 65 2.25 22.52 3.44
CA LYS A 65 0.92 22.56 4.07
C LYS A 65 0.82 21.69 5.31
N LEU A 66 1.43 20.51 5.28
CA LEU A 66 1.33 19.52 6.37
C LEU A 66 2.48 19.59 7.37
N ASP A 67 3.63 20.14 6.97
CA ASP A 67 4.80 20.36 7.83
C ASP A 67 5.52 21.67 7.44
N PRO A 68 4.85 22.83 7.56
CA PRO A 68 5.36 24.13 7.11
C PRO A 68 6.69 24.50 7.77
N GLU A 69 6.88 24.12 9.03
CA GLU A 69 8.10 24.38 9.80
C GLU A 69 9.20 23.34 9.53
N SER A 70 8.98 22.40 8.60
CA SER A 70 9.94 21.35 8.23
C SER A 70 10.47 20.57 9.44
N THR A 71 9.59 20.25 10.38
CA THR A 71 9.91 19.55 11.63
C THR A 71 10.24 18.07 11.41
N GLY A 72 9.94 17.54 10.24
CA GLY A 72 10.02 16.11 9.93
C GLY A 72 8.79 15.34 10.41
N ALA A 73 7.68 16.03 10.71
CA ALA A 73 6.41 15.43 11.13
C ALA A 73 5.77 14.54 10.04
N ILE A 74 6.20 14.73 8.79
CA ILE A 74 5.89 13.82 7.69
C ILE A 74 7.15 13.39 6.93
N SER A 75 7.08 12.22 6.32
CA SER A 75 8.00 11.78 5.26
C SER A 75 7.21 11.33 4.04
N VAL A 76 7.83 11.35 2.87
CA VAL A 76 7.17 10.92 1.62
C VAL A 76 7.97 9.80 0.98
N LYS A 77 7.28 8.70 0.66
CA LYS A 77 7.81 7.56 -0.10
C LYS A 77 7.04 7.44 -1.42
N ILE A 78 7.71 7.06 -2.50
CA ILE A 78 7.08 6.79 -3.79
C ILE A 78 7.31 5.32 -4.11
N GLN A 79 6.24 4.60 -4.42
CA GLN A 79 6.27 3.22 -4.89
C GLN A 79 5.85 3.22 -6.35
N ASN A 80 6.69 2.67 -7.23
CA ASN A 80 6.42 2.62 -8.66
C ASN A 80 5.89 1.25 -9.07
N ASN A 81 5.00 1.22 -10.07
CA ASN A 81 4.39 0.00 -10.62
C ASN A 81 3.68 -0.87 -9.56
N VAL A 82 2.96 -0.24 -8.64
CA VAL A 82 2.08 -0.89 -7.67
C VAL A 82 0.95 -1.57 -8.41
N ILE A 83 0.71 -2.84 -8.08
CA ILE A 83 -0.41 -3.64 -8.55
C ILE A 83 -1.27 -3.96 -7.33
N ASP A 84 -2.43 -3.35 -7.24
CA ASP A 84 -3.40 -3.56 -6.16
C ASP A 84 -4.83 -3.57 -6.72
N SER A 85 -5.83 -3.64 -5.85
CA SER A 85 -7.24 -3.68 -6.25
C SER A 85 -7.82 -2.34 -6.70
N ASP A 86 -7.06 -1.24 -6.59
CA ASP A 86 -7.59 0.11 -6.80
C ASP A 86 -7.55 0.53 -8.28
N SER A 87 -6.71 -0.15 -9.07
CA SER A 87 -6.51 0.04 -10.51
C SER A 87 -6.37 -1.30 -11.23
N SER A 88 -6.82 -1.38 -12.49
CA SER A 88 -6.58 -2.53 -13.37
C SER A 88 -5.18 -2.57 -13.98
N GLU A 89 -4.45 -1.45 -13.91
CA GLU A 89 -3.11 -1.29 -14.47
C GLU A 89 -2.09 -0.95 -13.36
N PRO A 90 -0.81 -1.34 -13.53
CA PRO A 90 0.26 -0.89 -12.64
C PRO A 90 0.30 0.63 -12.57
N HIS A 91 0.46 1.17 -11.37
CA HIS A 91 0.45 2.62 -11.16
C HIS A 91 1.44 3.04 -10.07
N ASP A 92 1.71 4.35 -9.98
CA ASP A 92 2.57 4.90 -8.94
C ASP A 92 1.74 5.27 -7.69
N THR A 93 2.27 5.00 -6.50
CA THR A 93 1.68 5.44 -5.23
C THR A 93 2.65 6.37 -4.50
N ILE A 94 2.19 7.60 -4.23
CA ILE A 94 2.86 8.56 -3.36
C ILE A 94 2.29 8.39 -1.96
N MET A 95 3.12 8.00 -1.01
CA MET A 95 2.71 7.72 0.37
C MET A 95 3.32 8.73 1.32
N ILE A 96 2.46 9.53 1.95
CA ILE A 96 2.79 10.45 3.02
C ILE A 96 2.69 9.69 4.34
N LEU A 97 3.78 9.67 5.10
CA LEU A 97 3.87 8.98 6.38
C LEU A 97 3.99 10.00 7.50
N ILE A 98 3.02 10.00 8.40
CA ILE A 98 3.07 10.74 9.66
C ILE A 98 4.08 10.07 10.58
N THR A 99 4.93 10.87 11.22
CA THR A 99 6.01 10.43 12.10
C THR A 99 5.88 11.04 13.50
N GLY A 100 6.79 10.68 14.40
CA GLY A 100 6.94 11.34 15.71
C GLY A 100 5.66 11.34 16.55
N THR A 101 5.45 12.42 17.30
CA THR A 101 4.28 12.58 18.19
C THR A 101 2.98 12.80 17.42
N ALA A 102 3.04 13.31 16.19
CA ALA A 102 1.88 13.46 15.32
C ALA A 102 1.28 12.10 14.94
N LYS A 103 2.13 11.08 14.75
CA LYS A 103 1.70 9.70 14.49
C LYS A 103 0.86 9.14 15.63
N ASP A 104 1.25 9.36 16.88
CA ASP A 104 0.52 8.79 18.03
C ASP A 104 -0.90 9.35 18.12
N LYS A 105 -1.05 10.67 17.92
CA LYS A 105 -2.36 11.34 17.87
C LYS A 105 -3.21 10.85 16.69
N ALA A 106 -2.60 10.73 15.51
CA ALA A 106 -3.29 10.24 14.32
C ALA A 106 -3.74 8.78 14.47
N LYS A 107 -2.91 7.95 15.12
CA LYS A 107 -3.23 6.55 15.44
C LYS A 107 -4.39 6.45 16.42
N GLU A 108 -4.38 7.25 17.49
CA GLU A 108 -5.46 7.29 18.47
C GLU A 108 -6.79 7.69 17.80
N ALA A 109 -6.79 8.81 17.06
CA ALA A 109 -7.99 9.30 16.39
C ALA A 109 -8.51 8.30 15.34
N LEU A 110 -7.64 7.73 14.51
CA LEU A 110 -8.04 6.73 13.52
C LEU A 110 -8.60 5.47 14.19
N GLY A 111 -7.94 4.99 15.24
CA GLY A 111 -8.40 3.83 16.02
C GLY A 111 -9.79 4.07 16.61
N ALA A 112 -10.02 5.23 17.21
CA ALA A 112 -11.32 5.59 17.77
C ALA A 112 -12.41 5.70 16.70
N VAL A 113 -12.08 6.19 15.49
CA VAL A 113 -13.01 6.22 14.35
C VAL A 113 -13.37 4.80 13.92
N GLN A 114 -12.38 3.91 13.81
CA GLN A 114 -12.58 2.51 13.40
C GLN A 114 -13.37 1.70 14.43
N SER A 115 -13.22 1.98 15.73
CA SER A 115 -13.98 1.35 16.81
C SER A 115 -15.33 2.03 17.11
N ASN A 116 -15.73 3.02 16.31
CA ASN A 116 -16.96 3.80 16.51
C ASN A 116 -17.06 4.44 17.91
N SER A 117 -15.92 4.83 18.49
CA SER A 117 -15.82 5.47 19.80
C SER A 117 -15.22 6.88 19.74
N ALA A 118 -14.98 7.40 18.53
CA ALA A 118 -14.39 8.71 18.33
C ALA A 118 -15.28 9.85 18.81
N THR A 119 -14.66 10.85 19.43
CA THR A 119 -15.28 12.16 19.69
C THR A 119 -15.53 12.91 18.38
N THR A 120 -16.34 13.97 18.43
CA THR A 120 -16.57 14.89 17.31
C THR A 120 -15.25 15.42 16.74
N ASP A 121 -14.35 15.89 17.62
CA ASP A 121 -13.04 16.41 17.23
C ASP A 121 -12.17 15.36 16.54
N GLN A 122 -12.15 14.12 17.04
CA GLN A 122 -11.38 13.03 16.43
C GLN A 122 -11.93 12.68 15.04
N LYS A 123 -13.27 12.62 14.89
CA LYS A 123 -13.91 12.41 13.58
C LYS A 123 -13.54 13.53 12.61
N ASN A 124 -13.72 14.78 13.03
CA ASN A 124 -13.42 15.94 12.21
C ASN A 124 -11.94 16.01 11.83
N ALA A 125 -11.02 15.68 12.73
CA ALA A 125 -9.59 15.63 12.42
C ALA A 125 -9.27 14.61 11.31
N ILE A 126 -9.83 13.39 11.38
CA ILE A 126 -9.66 12.38 10.34
C ILE A 126 -10.32 12.80 9.02
N THR A 127 -11.52 13.36 9.08
CA THR A 127 -12.23 13.87 7.89
C THR A 127 -11.42 14.98 7.21
N LEU A 128 -10.89 15.96 7.96
CA LEU A 128 -10.08 17.05 7.41
C LEU A 128 -8.80 16.53 6.75
N LEU A 129 -8.11 15.57 7.35
CA LEU A 129 -6.96 14.94 6.71
C LEU A 129 -7.34 14.28 5.38
N ARG A 130 -8.45 13.55 5.34
CA ARG A 130 -8.94 12.91 4.10
C ARG A 130 -9.34 13.94 3.04
N MET A 131 -9.98 15.03 3.43
CA MET A 131 -10.29 16.15 2.53
C MET A 131 -9.02 16.73 1.90
N SER A 132 -8.00 17.04 2.73
CA SER A 132 -6.73 17.57 2.22
C SER A 132 -6.06 16.62 1.23
N ILE A 133 -6.05 15.31 1.52
CA ILE A 133 -5.47 14.32 0.60
C ILE A 133 -6.27 14.21 -0.69
N SER A 134 -7.60 14.28 -0.63
CA SER A 134 -8.45 14.35 -1.83
C SER A 134 -8.12 15.55 -2.71
N GLU A 135 -7.93 16.73 -2.10
CA GLU A 135 -7.57 17.96 -2.81
C GLU A 135 -6.19 17.87 -3.46
N PHE A 136 -5.19 17.33 -2.76
CA PHE A 136 -3.86 17.10 -3.33
C PHE A 136 -3.89 16.04 -4.44
N ALA A 137 -4.67 14.97 -4.28
CA ALA A 137 -4.74 13.90 -5.27
C ALA A 137 -5.28 14.39 -6.62
N LYS A 138 -6.19 15.37 -6.64
CA LYS A 138 -6.68 16.02 -7.87
C LYS A 138 -5.57 16.71 -8.68
N LYS A 139 -4.44 17.03 -8.05
CA LYS A 139 -3.27 17.68 -8.65
C LYS A 139 -2.17 16.72 -9.06
N LEU A 140 -2.36 15.41 -8.96
CA LEU A 140 -1.36 14.45 -9.43
C LEU A 140 -1.00 14.75 -10.91
N PRO A 141 0.22 14.51 -11.37
CA PRO A 141 0.55 14.63 -12.79
C PRO A 141 -0.05 13.46 -13.60
N ASP A 142 -0.15 12.29 -12.97
CA ASP A 142 -0.59 11.03 -13.58
C ASP A 142 -2.04 10.71 -13.16
N GLU A 143 -2.86 10.25 -14.12
CA GLU A 143 -4.26 9.89 -13.90
C GLU A 143 -4.43 8.60 -13.11
N ASN A 144 -3.52 7.64 -13.26
CA ASN A 144 -3.62 6.35 -12.60
C ASN A 144 -2.93 6.32 -11.24
N ALA A 145 -2.12 7.34 -10.93
CA ALA A 145 -1.42 7.42 -9.66
C ALA A 145 -2.35 7.63 -8.47
N THR A 146 -1.88 7.20 -7.30
CA THR A 146 -2.59 7.36 -6.03
C THR A 146 -1.75 8.14 -5.03
N LEU A 147 -2.42 8.93 -4.19
CA LEU A 147 -1.84 9.63 -3.05
C LEU A 147 -2.44 9.06 -1.77
N SER A 148 -1.60 8.63 -0.84
CA SER A 148 -2.04 8.10 0.45
C SER A 148 -1.40 8.85 1.61
N LEU A 149 -2.11 8.87 2.74
CA LEU A 149 -1.63 9.36 4.02
C LEU A 149 -1.85 8.26 5.05
N GLY A 150 -0.82 7.96 5.82
CA GLY A 150 -0.90 6.97 6.88
C GLY A 150 0.29 7.07 7.83
N TYR A 151 0.49 6.01 8.60
CA TYR A 151 1.66 5.87 9.46
C TYR A 151 2.15 4.42 9.45
N GLU A 152 3.44 4.25 9.72
CA GLU A 152 4.06 2.94 9.80
C GLU A 152 3.68 2.24 11.11
N LYS A 153 3.08 1.06 10.98
CA LYS A 153 2.72 0.16 12.08
C LYS A 153 3.90 -0.74 12.45
N SER A 154 4.56 -1.28 11.43
CA SER A 154 5.79 -2.06 11.46
C SER A 154 6.48 -1.95 10.10
N ALA A 155 7.70 -2.49 9.97
CA ALA A 155 8.48 -2.43 8.74
C ALA A 155 7.62 -2.82 7.51
N ASP A 156 7.47 -1.87 6.60
CA ASP A 156 6.69 -1.99 5.36
C ASP A 156 5.21 -2.32 5.53
N GLN A 157 4.65 -2.14 6.72
CA GLN A 157 3.21 -2.23 7.00
C GLN A 157 2.68 -0.90 7.50
N TYR A 158 1.62 -0.42 6.85
CA TYR A 158 1.09 0.92 7.05
C TYR A 158 -0.40 0.86 7.36
N ASP A 159 -0.83 1.62 8.37
CA ASP A 159 -2.25 1.91 8.57
C ASP A 159 -2.57 3.21 7.83
N LEU A 160 -3.53 3.15 6.89
CA LEU A 160 -3.89 4.28 6.04
C LEU A 160 -5.04 5.08 6.65
N ILE A 161 -4.85 6.39 6.72
CA ILE A 161 -5.87 7.37 7.11
C ILE A 161 -6.67 7.79 5.88
N ALA A 162 -5.98 8.06 4.78
CA ALA A 162 -6.57 8.49 3.51
C ALA A 162 -5.86 7.81 2.33
N LYS A 163 -6.59 7.58 1.25
CA LYS A 163 -6.07 7.15 -0.06
C LYS A 163 -7.00 7.70 -1.12
N SER A 164 -6.46 8.46 -2.06
CA SER A 164 -7.22 9.08 -3.15
C SER A 164 -6.44 9.03 -4.46
N SER A 165 -7.17 8.99 -5.56
CA SER A 165 -6.67 9.23 -6.91
C SER A 165 -7.21 10.59 -7.39
N LYS A 166 -6.89 11.00 -8.62
CA LYS A 166 -7.56 12.18 -9.21
C LYS A 166 -9.08 12.04 -9.31
N GLN A 167 -9.54 10.82 -9.60
CA GLN A 167 -10.92 10.58 -10.01
C GLN A 167 -11.83 10.22 -8.83
N LYS A 168 -11.27 9.60 -7.79
CA LYS A 168 -12.05 9.13 -6.63
C LYS A 168 -11.20 9.06 -5.36
N ASP A 169 -11.90 9.22 -4.24
CA ASP A 169 -11.40 8.87 -2.93
C ASP A 169 -11.59 7.37 -2.71
N ILE A 170 -10.48 6.64 -2.58
CA ILE A 170 -10.48 5.19 -2.36
C ILE A 170 -10.86 4.89 -0.91
N ILE A 171 -10.33 5.68 0.02
CA ILE A 171 -10.83 5.74 1.40
C ILE A 171 -11.81 6.92 1.49
N PRO A 172 -13.10 6.69 1.82
CA PRO A 172 -14.10 7.75 1.86
C PRO A 172 -13.76 8.86 2.87
N ILE A 173 -14.03 10.11 2.48
CA ILE A 173 -13.70 11.30 3.29
C ILE A 173 -14.43 11.30 4.64
N GLY A 174 -15.72 10.97 4.65
CA GLY A 174 -16.60 11.17 5.81
C GLY A 174 -17.26 12.54 5.80
N GLU A 175 -17.97 12.86 6.88
CA GLU A 175 -18.70 14.13 7.04
C GLU A 175 -18.08 14.95 8.17
N ILE A 176 -18.09 16.28 8.02
CA ILE A 176 -17.75 17.20 9.11
C ILE A 176 -18.98 17.38 9.98
N ILE A 177 -18.81 17.21 11.28
CA ILE A 177 -19.87 17.37 12.27
C ILE A 177 -19.66 18.73 12.94
N VAL A 178 -20.66 19.61 12.83
CA VAL A 178 -20.70 20.92 13.51
C VAL A 178 -21.70 20.80 14.65
N GLU A 179 -21.29 21.17 15.87
CA GLU A 179 -22.13 21.19 17.08
C GLU A 179 -22.91 22.51 17.22
#